data_AF-A0A6J4IJT1-F1
#
_entry.id   AF-A0A6J4IJT1-F1
#
_cell.length_a   1.000
_cell.length_b   1.000
_cell.length_c   1.000
_cell.angle_alpha   90.00
_cell.angle_beta   90.00
_cell.angle_gamma   90.00
#
_symmetry.space_group_name_H-M   'P 1'
#
loop_
_entity.id
_entity.type
_entity.pdbx_description
1 polymer ?
#
loop_
_entity_poly.entity_id
_entity_poly.type
_entity_poly.pdbx_seq_one_letter_code
_entity_poly.pdbx_strand_id
1 'polypeptide(L)' 'MADDAATNSALQPQRAVADLKELRELTGNAEGAQRLCWTETWDRARNWMRQKLAELPVEVTVDEAGNQ' A
#
# COMPACT_ATOMS: atom_id res chain seq x y z
N MET A 1 36.76 -6.37 -10.83
CA MET A 1 36.79 -5.52 -9.63
C MET A 1 36.24 -4.17 -10.01
N ALA A 2 35.33 -3.69 -9.17
CA ALA A 2 34.79 -2.33 -9.09
C ALA A 2 33.84 -1.84 -10.19
N ASP A 3 32.60 -1.63 -9.73
CA ASP A 3 31.76 -0.45 -9.96
C ASP A 3 31.27 -0.11 -11.36
N ASP A 4 30.07 -0.63 -11.67
CA ASP A 4 29.12 0.10 -12.53
C ASP A 4 27.64 -0.19 -12.19
N ALA A 5 27.36 -0.61 -10.94
CA ALA A 5 26.02 -1.03 -10.51
C ALA A 5 25.36 -0.02 -9.54
N ALA A 6 25.78 1.24 -9.56
CA ALA A 6 25.34 2.26 -8.61
C ALA A 6 24.78 3.53 -9.27
N THR A 7 23.92 3.40 -10.29
CA THR A 7 23.07 4.54 -10.72
C THR A 7 21.67 4.16 -11.25
N ASN A 8 21.09 3.05 -10.79
CA ASN A 8 19.67 2.78 -10.97
C ASN A 8 19.18 1.97 -9.77
N SER A 9 18.84 2.65 -8.67
CA SER A 9 18.07 2.02 -7.59
C SER A 9 16.76 1.57 -8.23
N ALA A 10 16.70 0.30 -8.64
CA ALA A 10 15.77 -0.18 -9.66
C ALA A 10 14.36 -0.19 -9.10
N LEU A 11 13.67 0.95 -9.23
CA LEU A 11 12.24 1.07 -8.99
C LEU A 11 11.52 -0.11 -9.64
N GLN A 12 10.49 -0.63 -8.97
CA GLN A 12 9.67 -1.75 -9.44
C GLN A 12 8.24 -1.27 -9.75
N PRO A 13 7.99 -0.55 -10.86
CA PRO A 13 6.67 -0.02 -11.20
C PRO A 13 5.57 -1.10 -11.23
N GLN A 14 5.92 -2.30 -11.67
CA GLN A 14 5.01 -3.43 -11.76
C GLN A 14 4.48 -3.85 -10.39
N ARG A 15 5.30 -3.75 -9.34
CA ARG A 15 4.86 -4.00 -7.96
C ARG A 15 3.77 -3.02 -7.55
N ALA A 16 3.95 -1.73 -7.82
CA ALA A 16 2.95 -0.70 -7.49
C ALA A 16 1.62 -0.95 -8.22
N VAL A 17 1.67 -1.36 -9.50
CA VAL A 17 0.46 -1.71 -10.27
C VAL A 17 -0.22 -2.97 -9.70
N ALA A 18 0.56 -3.97 -9.27
CA ALA A 18 0.03 -5.18 -8.64
C ALA A 18 -0.67 -4.86 -7.31
N ASP A 19 -0.04 -4.07 -6.44
CA ASP A 19 -0.62 -3.64 -5.16
C ASP A 19 -1.93 -2.84 -5.36
N LEU A 20 -2.00 -1.97 -6.38
CA LEU A 20 -3.23 -1.25 -6.72
C LEU A 20 -4.37 -2.16 -7.22
N LYS A 21 -4.03 -3.23 -7.97
CA LYS A 21 -5.01 -4.23 -8.41
C LYS A 21 -5.52 -5.07 -7.26
N GLU A 22 -4.63 -5.51 -6.37
CA GLU A 22 -4.99 -6.23 -5.14
C GLU A 22 -5.94 -5.40 -4.27
N LEU A 23 -5.62 -4.11 -4.06
CA LEU A 23 -6.49 -3.20 -3.31
C LEU A 23 -7.86 -2.99 -3.99
N ARG A 24 -7.89 -2.95 -5.34
CA ARG A 24 -9.15 -2.90 -6.11
C ARG A 24 -9.98 -4.16 -5.89
N GLU A 25 -9.39 -5.34 -5.94
CA GLU A 25 -10.09 -6.61 -5.71
C GLU A 25 -10.64 -6.69 -4.29
N LEU A 26 -9.90 -6.19 -3.31
CA LEU A 26 -10.31 -6.21 -1.90
C LEU A 26 -11.51 -5.30 -1.60
N THR A 27 -11.58 -4.12 -2.24
CA THR A 27 -12.45 -3.01 -1.83
C THR A 27 -13.37 -2.46 -2.91
N GLY A 28 -13.29 -3.00 -4.11
CA GLY A 28 -14.10 -2.59 -5.25
C GLY A 28 -15.21 -3.58 -5.58
N ASN A 29 -16.20 -3.09 -6.31
CA ASN A 29 -17.25 -3.88 -6.95
C ASN A 29 -17.36 -3.49 -8.43
N ALA A 30 -18.47 -3.86 -9.09
CA ALA A 30 -18.72 -3.51 -10.49
C ALA A 30 -18.67 -1.99 -10.76
N GLU A 31 -19.01 -1.17 -9.76
CA GLU A 31 -19.03 0.29 -9.81
C GLU A 31 -17.71 0.93 -9.31
N GLY A 32 -16.64 0.15 -9.17
CA GLY A 32 -15.33 0.62 -8.72
C GLY A 32 -15.14 0.58 -7.21
N ALA A 33 -14.17 1.34 -6.69
CA ALA A 33 -13.77 1.31 -5.28
C ALA A 33 -14.67 2.20 -4.41
N GLN A 34 -15.22 1.64 -3.33
CA GLN A 34 -16.12 2.33 -2.40
C GLN A 34 -15.53 2.37 -0.99
N ARG A 35 -14.58 3.30 -0.76
CA ARG A 35 -13.83 3.42 0.50
C ARG A 35 -14.13 4.76 1.20
N LEU A 36 -15.37 4.92 1.67
CA LEU A 36 -15.76 6.10 2.47
C LEU A 36 -15.08 6.05 3.84
N CYS A 37 -14.56 7.19 4.31
CA CYS A 37 -13.86 7.27 5.59
C CYS A 37 -14.69 6.69 6.74
N TRP A 38 -14.01 5.98 7.64
CA TRP A 38 -14.59 5.37 8.85
C TRP A 38 -15.61 4.24 8.62
N THR A 39 -15.73 3.73 7.39
CA THR A 39 -16.53 2.54 7.10
C THR A 39 -15.71 1.25 7.23
N GLU A 40 -16.37 0.10 7.27
CA GLU A 40 -15.71 -1.22 7.29
C GLU A 40 -14.77 -1.41 6.08
N THR A 41 -15.20 -1.03 4.87
CA THR A 41 -14.37 -1.15 3.66
C THR A 41 -13.13 -0.24 3.73
N TRP A 42 -13.24 0.91 4.41
CA TRP A 42 -12.09 1.78 4.66
C TRP A 42 -11.11 1.16 5.67
N ASP A 43 -11.59 0.59 6.78
CA ASP A 43 -10.71 -0.05 7.75
C ASP A 43 -10.02 -1.30 7.15
N ARG A 44 -10.74 -2.08 6.32
CA ARG A 44 -10.15 -3.20 5.57
C ARG A 44 -8.98 -2.77 4.67
N ALA A 45 -9.13 -1.66 3.96
CA ALA A 45 -8.03 -1.09 3.14
C ALA A 45 -6.82 -0.67 3.98
N ARG A 46 -7.06 -0.09 5.16
CA ARG A 46 -5.99 0.33 6.07
C ARG A 46 -5.28 -0.85 6.70
N ASN A 47 -6.03 -1.89 7.09
CA ASN A 47 -5.44 -3.14 7.56
C ASN A 47 -4.53 -3.77 6.50
N TRP A 48 -4.98 -3.81 5.24
CA TRP A 48 -4.15 -4.24 4.11
C TRP A 48 -2.85 -3.42 3.98
N MET A 49 -2.92 -2.09 4.09
CA MET A 49 -1.73 -1.23 4.06
C MET A 49 -0.78 -1.52 5.24
N ARG A 50 -1.31 -1.67 6.46
CA ARG A 50 -0.50 -2.03 7.65
C ARG A 50 0.21 -3.37 7.48
N GLN A 51 -0.44 -4.36 6.87
CA GLN A 51 0.19 -5.66 6.57
C GLN A 51 1.38 -5.50 5.60
N LYS A 52 1.24 -4.71 4.53
CA LYS A 52 2.33 -4.43 3.60
C LYS A 52 3.49 -3.67 4.27
N LEU A 53 3.19 -2.75 5.19
CA LEU A 53 4.21 -2.03 5.96
C LEU A 53 4.95 -2.93 6.96
N ALA A 54 4.27 -3.92 7.54
CA ALA A 54 4.88 -4.86 8.48
C ALA A 54 5.98 -5.75 7.84
N GLU A 55 6.00 -5.87 6.51
CA GLU A 55 7.06 -6.54 5.75
C GLU A 55 8.32 -5.67 5.59
N LEU A 56 8.24 -4.38 5.94
CA LEU A 56 9.32 -3.42 5.80
C LEU A 56 9.91 -3.07 7.16
N PRO A 57 11.21 -2.73 7.24
CA PRO A 57 11.86 -2.32 8.48
C PRO A 57 11.56 -0.84 8.79
N VAL A 58 10.28 -0.49 8.93
CA VAL A 58 9.82 0.89 9.15
C VAL A 58 8.99 0.99 10.43
N GLU A 59 9.08 2.13 11.10
CA GLU A 59 8.19 2.49 12.19
C GLU A 59 6.87 3.01 11.61
N VAL A 60 5.74 2.60 12.19
CA VAL A 60 4.39 3.04 11.81
C VAL A 60 3.76 3.74 13.00
N THR A 61 3.29 4.97 12.80
CA THR A 61 2.61 5.76 13.83
C THR A 61 1.19 6.06 13.38
N VAL A 62 0.28 6.30 14.34
CA VAL A 62 -1.10 6.70 14.04
C VAL A 62 -1.47 7.89 14.91
N ASP A 63 -1.90 9.00 14.30
CA ASP A 63 -2.32 10.20 15.03
C ASP A 63 -3.78 10.12 15.50
N GLU A 64 -4.24 11.14 16.22
CA GLU A 64 -5.61 11.22 16.75
C GLU A 64 -6.68 11.33 15.66
N ALA A 65 -6.34 11.85 14.48
CA ALA A 65 -7.21 11.87 13.31
C ALA A 65 -7.23 10.51 12.58
N GLY A 66 -6.39 9.58 13.01
CA GLY A 66 -6.25 8.26 12.43
C GLY A 66 -5.42 8.25 11.16
N ASN A 67 -4.56 9.24 10.88
CA ASN A 67 -3.57 9.20 9.79
C ASN A 67 -2.49 8.15 10.11
N GLN A 68 -2.02 7.44 9.09
CA GLN A 68 -0.96 6.41 9.19
C GLN A 68 0.21 6.80 8.30
#